data_AF-A0A5C1ANS1-F1
#
_entry.id   AF-A0A5C1ANS1-F1
#
_cell.length_a   1.000
_cell.length_b   1.000
_cell.length_c   1.000
_cell.angle_alpha   90.00
_cell.angle_beta   90.00
_cell.angle_gamma   90.00
#
_symmetry.space_group_name_H-M   'P 1'
#
loop_
_entity.id
_entity.type
_entity.pdbx_description
1 polymer ?
#
loop_
_entity_poly.entity_id
_entity_poly.type
_entity_poly.pdbx_seq_one_letter_code
_entity_poly.pdbx_strand_id
1 'polypeptide(L)'
;MDQRARELHQRSNELERAECRYADLVPRLAEFFDKLADSEFGHKIGRDVLARVEQVLGEEIRPQRRDTWDQYVALFGFTWNDVVRVDNAGETPVEMAPSHMNFAPFHIEPFAWLHGWALKADGQPGKKVLVAKLRPGVTIVRVLRRGQGTPKQASPVPAAS
;
A
#
# COMPACT_ATOMS: atom_id res chain seq x y z
N MET A 1 -4.28 -19.52 7.87
CA MET A 1 -3.81 -18.27 7.24
C MET A 1 -4.93 -17.64 6.41
N ASP A 2 -5.65 -18.43 5.62
CA ASP A 2 -6.65 -17.97 4.65
C ASP A 2 -7.84 -17.19 5.22
N GLN A 3 -8.39 -17.59 6.37
CA GLN A 3 -9.53 -16.88 6.98
C GLN A 3 -9.15 -15.44 7.37
N ARG A 4 -7.99 -15.27 8.01
CA ARG A 4 -7.50 -13.95 8.42
C ARG A 4 -7.22 -13.04 7.22
N ALA A 5 -6.64 -13.61 6.16
CA ALA A 5 -6.41 -12.88 4.91
C ALA A 5 -7.71 -12.35 4.30
N ARG A 6 -8.77 -13.17 4.28
CA ARG A 6 -10.09 -12.78 3.77
C ARG A 6 -10.72 -11.66 4.59
N GLU A 7 -10.64 -11.74 5.92
CA GLU A 7 -11.13 -10.69 6.82
C GLU A 7 -10.43 -9.35 6.59
N LEU A 8 -9.10 -9.37 6.48
CA LEU A 8 -8.32 -8.16 6.19
C LEU A 8 -8.64 -7.59 4.81
N HIS A 9 -8.82 -8.44 3.82
CA HIS A 9 -9.22 -8.04 2.47
C HIS A 9 -10.60 -7.36 2.48
N GLN A 10 -11.59 -7.98 3.13
CA GLN A 10 -12.91 -7.41 3.30
C GLN A 10 -12.86 -6.06 4.02
N ARG A 11 -12.13 -5.98 5.13
CA ARG A 11 -11.97 -4.75 5.90
C ARG A 11 -11.31 -3.64 5.07
N SER A 12 -10.27 -3.94 4.31
CA SER A 12 -9.62 -2.95 3.44
C SER A 12 -10.58 -2.42 2.38
N ASN A 13 -11.38 -3.30 1.76
CA ASN A 13 -12.38 -2.90 0.77
C ASN A 13 -13.49 -2.03 1.39
N GLU A 14 -13.92 -2.32 2.62
CA GLU A 14 -14.90 -1.50 3.34
C GLU A 14 -14.35 -0.10 3.65
N LEU A 15 -13.09 -0.02 4.10
CA LEU A 15 -12.39 1.23 4.39
C LEU A 15 -12.12 2.05 3.12
N GLU A 16 -11.75 1.41 2.01
CA GLU A 16 -11.56 2.08 0.72
C GLU A 16 -12.88 2.67 0.21
N ARG A 17 -13.99 1.92 0.29
CA ARG A 17 -15.31 2.44 -0.04
C ARG A 17 -15.72 3.59 0.87
N ALA A 18 -15.39 3.52 2.16
CA ALA A 18 -15.65 4.62 3.08
C ALA A 18 -14.84 5.86 2.68
N GLU A 19 -13.54 5.72 2.44
CA GLU A 19 -12.68 6.82 2.02
C GLU A 19 -13.19 7.48 0.74
N CYS A 20 -13.52 6.70 -0.30
CA CYS A 20 -14.07 7.25 -1.54
C CYS A 20 -15.37 8.02 -1.29
N ARG A 21 -16.31 7.46 -0.50
CA ARG A 21 -17.57 8.14 -0.18
C ARG A 21 -17.35 9.47 0.53
N TYR A 22 -16.47 9.52 1.53
CA TYR A 22 -16.22 10.75 2.27
C TYR A 22 -15.40 11.76 1.45
N ALA A 23 -14.43 11.30 0.67
CA ALA A 23 -13.65 12.16 -0.23
C ALA A 23 -14.53 12.84 -1.29
N ASP A 24 -15.54 12.13 -1.81
CA ASP A 24 -16.53 12.70 -2.73
C ASP A 24 -17.55 13.61 -2.02
N LEU A 25 -17.80 13.38 -0.73
CA LEU A 25 -18.76 14.16 0.07
C LEU A 25 -18.22 15.53 0.45
N VAL A 26 -16.92 15.65 0.78
CA VAL A 26 -16.27 16.92 1.16
C VAL A 26 -16.52 18.05 0.13
N PRO A 27 -16.21 17.90 -1.17
CA PRO A 27 -16.42 18.97 -2.14
C PRO A 27 -17.91 19.30 -2.34
N ARG A 28 -18.81 18.31 -2.23
CA ARG A 28 -20.26 18.53 -2.34
C ARG A 28 -20.81 19.32 -1.15
N LEU A 29 -20.33 19.03 0.05
CA LEU A 29 -20.67 19.77 1.25
C LEU A 29 -20.12 21.20 1.18
N ALA A 30 -18.89 21.38 0.70
CA ALA A 30 -18.31 22.70 0.51
C ALA A 30 -19.15 23.56 -0.45
N GLU A 31 -19.51 23.02 -1.62
CA GLU A 31 -20.37 23.70 -2.58
C GLU A 31 -21.76 24.03 -2.00
N PHE A 32 -22.33 23.12 -1.20
CA PHE A 32 -23.60 23.35 -0.53
C PHE A 32 -23.51 24.49 0.50
N PHE A 33 -22.47 24.52 1.33
CA PHE A 33 -22.30 25.55 2.35
C PHE A 33 -21.93 26.91 1.76
N ASP A 34 -21.18 26.95 0.65
CA ASP A 34 -20.89 28.18 -0.09
C ASP A 34 -22.18 28.86 -0.59
N LYS A 35 -23.19 28.07 -0.98
CA LYS A 35 -24.51 28.59 -1.38
C LYS A 35 -25.36 29.12 -0.19
N LEU A 36 -24.95 28.86 1.04
CA LEU A 36 -25.61 29.32 2.28
C LEU A 36 -24.82 30.43 3.01
N ALA A 37 -23.75 30.94 2.37
CA ALA A 37 -22.77 31.84 2.96
C ALA A 37 -23.32 33.22 3.38
N ASP A 38 -24.51 33.59 2.90
CA ASP A 38 -25.19 34.85 3.28
C ASP A 38 -25.66 34.85 4.75
N SER A 39 -25.54 33.72 5.46
CA SER A 39 -25.80 33.63 6.90
C SER A 39 -24.52 33.28 7.69
N GLU A 40 -24.22 34.07 8.72
CA GLU A 40 -23.10 33.83 9.64
C GLU A 40 -23.22 32.43 10.31
N PHE A 41 -24.45 32.00 10.57
CA PHE A 41 -24.78 30.66 11.07
C PHE A 41 -24.42 29.55 10.06
N GLY A 42 -24.77 29.71 8.77
CA GLY A 42 -24.44 28.77 7.71
C GLY A 42 -22.93 28.64 7.49
N HIS A 43 -22.18 29.74 7.59
CA HIS A 43 -20.74 29.72 7.43
C HIS A 43 -20.00 29.00 8.57
N LYS A 44 -20.46 29.14 9.82
CA LYS A 44 -19.85 28.44 10.96
C LYS A 44 -20.14 26.93 10.93
N ILE A 45 -21.41 26.54 10.77
CA ILE A 45 -21.79 25.12 10.72
C ILE A 45 -21.14 24.43 9.53
N GLY A 46 -21.07 25.09 8.36
CA GLY A 46 -20.44 24.52 7.19
C GLY A 46 -18.97 24.16 7.41
N ARG A 47 -18.21 25.06 8.02
CA ARG A 47 -16.80 24.81 8.37
C ARG A 47 -16.62 23.69 9.39
N ASP A 48 -17.43 23.67 10.45
CA ASP A 48 -17.34 22.64 11.49
C ASP A 48 -17.67 21.24 10.93
N VAL A 49 -18.68 21.14 10.05
CA VAL A 49 -19.04 19.89 9.38
C VAL A 49 -17.93 19.41 8.44
N LEU A 50 -17.39 20.30 7.60
CA LEU A 50 -16.29 19.96 6.70
C LEU A 50 -15.06 19.51 7.48
N ALA A 51 -14.65 20.26 8.51
CA ALA A 51 -13.54 19.92 9.37
C ALA A 51 -13.74 18.56 10.03
N ARG A 52 -14.97 18.24 10.48
CA ARG A 52 -15.25 16.92 11.07
C ARG A 52 -15.17 15.79 10.05
N VAL A 53 -15.64 15.98 8.82
CA VAL A 53 -15.52 14.96 7.76
C VAL A 53 -14.07 14.73 7.38
N GLU A 54 -13.28 15.81 7.24
CA GLU A 54 -11.83 15.72 6.99
C GLU A 54 -11.10 15.03 8.14
N GLN A 55 -11.51 15.30 9.39
CA GLN A 55 -10.99 14.62 10.58
C GLN A 55 -11.28 13.12 10.54
N VAL A 56 -12.52 12.70 10.25
CA VAL A 56 -12.88 11.28 10.12
C VAL A 56 -12.04 10.60 9.03
N LEU A 57 -11.84 11.26 7.89
CA LEU A 57 -10.98 10.76 6.82
C LEU A 57 -9.51 10.61 7.28
N GLY A 58 -8.95 11.66 7.88
CA GLY A 58 -7.54 11.76 8.23
C GLY A 58 -7.14 10.94 9.46
N GLU A 59 -8.00 10.90 10.47
CA GLU A 59 -7.69 10.36 11.80
C GLU A 59 -8.35 9.00 12.07
N GLU A 60 -9.43 8.65 11.37
CA GLU A 60 -10.16 7.40 11.61
C GLU A 60 -10.00 6.41 10.44
N ILE A 61 -10.30 6.81 9.21
CA ILE A 61 -10.35 5.89 8.06
C ILE A 61 -8.95 5.55 7.53
N ARG A 62 -8.15 6.57 7.22
CA ARG A 62 -6.80 6.36 6.65
C ARG A 62 -5.88 5.58 7.59
N PRO A 63 -5.84 5.85 8.91
CA PRO A 63 -5.03 5.06 9.83
C PRO A 63 -5.49 3.61 9.91
N GLN A 64 -6.80 3.35 10.01
CA GLN A 64 -7.32 1.97 9.99
C GLN A 64 -6.98 1.22 8.70
N ARG A 65 -6.97 1.92 7.56
CA ARG A 65 -6.56 1.30 6.30
C ARG A 65 -5.08 0.94 6.33
N ARG A 66 -4.23 1.84 6.84
CA ARG A 66 -2.81 1.57 7.01
C ARG A 66 -2.56 0.40 7.96
N ASP A 67 -3.25 0.35 9.09
CA ASP A 67 -3.18 -0.77 10.05
C ASP A 67 -3.62 -2.10 9.41
N THR A 68 -4.61 -2.06 8.53
CA THR A 68 -5.06 -3.24 7.79
C THR A 68 -3.97 -3.73 6.83
N TRP A 69 -3.27 -2.80 6.16
CA TRP A 69 -2.14 -3.12 5.32
C TRP A 69 -0.98 -3.72 6.12
N ASP A 70 -0.65 -3.13 7.28
CA ASP A 70 0.41 -3.62 8.17
C ASP A 70 0.14 -5.06 8.62
N GLN A 71 -1.11 -5.35 9.02
CA GLN A 71 -1.53 -6.69 9.40
C GLN A 71 -1.48 -7.69 8.24
N TYR A 72 -1.78 -7.25 7.01
CA TYR A 72 -1.72 -8.10 5.83
C TYR A 72 -0.28 -8.41 5.44
N VAL A 73 0.60 -7.42 5.47
CA VAL A 73 2.05 -7.57 5.25
C VAL A 73 2.67 -8.53 6.27
N ALA A 74 2.25 -8.47 7.53
CA ALA A 74 2.72 -9.39 8.58
C ALA A 74 2.43 -10.87 8.26
N LEU A 75 1.39 -11.18 7.48
CA LEU A 75 1.12 -12.56 7.03
C LEU A 75 2.24 -13.14 6.16
N PHE A 76 3.04 -12.28 5.52
CA PHE A 76 4.17 -12.64 4.66
C PHE A 76 5.53 -12.45 5.33
N GLY A 77 5.56 -12.04 6.61
CA GLY A 77 6.79 -11.96 7.41
C GLY A 77 7.76 -10.84 7.01
N PHE A 78 7.26 -9.72 6.48
CA PHE A 78 8.06 -8.51 6.23
C PHE A 78 7.42 -7.26 6.84
N THR A 79 8.08 -6.11 6.73
CA THR A 79 7.64 -4.78 7.15
C THR A 79 7.84 -3.78 6.02
N TRP A 80 7.22 -2.59 6.09
CA TRP A 80 7.37 -1.56 5.05
C TRP A 80 8.79 -1.01 4.88
N ASN A 81 9.67 -1.23 5.84
CA ASN A 81 11.07 -0.81 5.78
C ASN A 81 11.98 -1.85 5.13
N ASP A 82 11.47 -3.06 4.90
CA ASP A 82 12.23 -4.13 4.28
C ASP A 82 12.32 -3.95 2.77
N VAL A 83 13.43 -4.41 2.20
CA VAL A 83 13.50 -4.72 0.79
C VAL A 83 13.07 -6.16 0.63
N VAL A 84 12.15 -6.44 -0.29
CA VAL A 84 11.59 -7.78 -0.46
C VAL A 84 11.79 -8.29 -1.87
N ARG A 85 11.98 -9.60 -1.96
CA ARG A 85 11.77 -10.38 -3.18
C ARG A 85 10.45 -11.12 -3.07
N VAL A 86 9.57 -10.91 -4.04
CA VAL A 86 8.28 -11.59 -4.16
C VAL A 86 8.40 -12.65 -5.25
N ASP A 87 8.24 -13.91 -4.86
CA ASP A 87 8.28 -15.07 -5.74
C ASP A 87 6.87 -15.70 -5.83
N ASN A 88 6.32 -15.74 -7.04
CA ASN A 88 5.05 -16.39 -7.37
C ASN A 88 5.31 -17.49 -8.40
N ALA A 89 4.67 -18.66 -8.23
CA ALA A 89 4.78 -19.74 -9.21
C ALA A 89 4.31 -19.28 -10.60
N GLY A 90 5.16 -19.45 -11.61
CA GLY A 90 4.87 -19.08 -13.00
C GLY A 90 4.99 -17.58 -13.32
N GLU A 91 5.38 -16.73 -12.36
CA GLU A 91 5.62 -15.30 -12.57
C GLU A 91 7.10 -14.96 -12.39
N THR A 92 7.57 -13.92 -13.08
CA THR A 92 8.94 -13.41 -12.88
C THR A 92 9.08 -12.83 -11.47
N PRO A 93 10.10 -13.22 -10.69
CA PRO A 93 10.35 -12.66 -9.37
C PRO A 93 10.56 -11.15 -9.39
N VAL A 94 10.05 -10.47 -8.37
CA VAL A 94 10.10 -9.01 -8.25
C VAL A 94 10.86 -8.62 -6.99
N GLU A 95 11.92 -7.83 -7.14
CA GLU A 95 12.66 -7.23 -6.03
C GLU A 95 12.31 -5.75 -5.91
N MET A 96 11.80 -5.36 -4.74
CA MET A 96 11.25 -4.02 -4.56
C MET A 96 11.37 -3.51 -3.12
N ALA A 97 11.41 -2.18 -2.99
CA ALA A 97 11.10 -1.48 -1.75
C ALA A 97 9.58 -1.20 -1.70
N PRO A 98 8.81 -1.82 -0.79
CA PRO A 98 7.37 -1.62 -0.65
C PRO A 98 6.99 -0.17 -0.35
N SER A 99 5.83 0.27 -0.85
CA SER A 99 5.32 1.63 -0.61
C SER A 99 3.87 1.66 -0.14
N HIS A 100 3.01 0.92 -0.83
CA HIS A 100 1.60 0.80 -0.54
C HIS A 100 1.05 -0.50 -1.10
N MET A 101 -0.20 -0.79 -0.80
CA MET A 101 -0.92 -1.91 -1.39
C MET A 101 -2.35 -1.55 -1.73
N ASN A 102 -2.89 -2.24 -2.72
CA ASN A 102 -4.30 -2.16 -3.11
C ASN A 102 -4.90 -3.57 -3.06
N PHE A 103 -6.16 -3.67 -2.68
CA PHE A 103 -6.87 -4.95 -2.63
C PHE A 103 -7.77 -5.09 -3.85
N ALA A 104 -7.91 -6.31 -4.37
CA ALA A 104 -8.82 -6.55 -5.47
C ALA A 104 -10.30 -6.39 -5.02
N PRO A 105 -11.24 -6.03 -5.91
CA PRO A 105 -12.65 -6.04 -5.58
C PRO A 105 -13.15 -7.43 -5.12
N PHE A 106 -14.18 -7.42 -4.27
CA PHE A 106 -14.73 -8.46 -3.38
C PHE A 106 -14.97 -9.90 -3.92
N HIS A 107 -14.72 -10.18 -5.20
CA HIS A 107 -15.17 -11.40 -5.89
C HIS A 107 -14.01 -12.25 -6.44
N ILE A 108 -12.80 -11.72 -6.39
CA ILE A 108 -11.60 -12.39 -6.84
C ILE A 108 -10.85 -12.80 -5.58
N GLU A 109 -10.38 -14.04 -5.52
CA GLU A 109 -9.52 -14.65 -4.48
C GLU A 109 -8.75 -13.63 -3.61
N PRO A 110 -8.58 -13.85 -2.28
CA PRO A 110 -7.91 -12.87 -1.43
C PRO A 110 -6.46 -12.64 -1.87
N PHE A 111 -6.22 -11.55 -2.59
CA PHE A 111 -4.89 -11.10 -2.97
C PHE A 111 -4.78 -9.58 -2.91
N ALA A 112 -3.58 -9.11 -2.61
CA ALA A 112 -3.24 -7.69 -2.67
C ALA A 112 -2.21 -7.43 -3.77
N TRP A 113 -2.31 -6.29 -4.43
CA TRP A 113 -1.25 -5.73 -5.24
C TRP A 113 -0.31 -4.97 -4.33
N LEU A 114 0.92 -5.46 -4.19
CA LEU A 114 2.00 -4.75 -3.53
C LEU A 114 2.67 -3.82 -4.54
N HIS A 115 2.66 -2.53 -4.25
CA HIS A 115 3.32 -1.52 -5.05
C HIS A 115 4.60 -1.07 -4.35
N GLY A 116 5.58 -0.66 -5.15
CA GLY A 116 6.88 -0.25 -4.63
C GLY A 116 7.82 0.14 -5.75
N TRP A 117 9.09 0.29 -5.40
CA TRP A 117 10.11 0.77 -6.31
C TRP A 117 11.16 -0.30 -6.56
N ALA A 118 11.54 -0.44 -7.84
CA ALA A 118 12.72 -1.20 -8.22
C ALA A 118 13.96 -0.62 -7.52
N LEU A 119 14.88 -1.47 -7.08
CA LEU A 119 16.12 -1.00 -6.49
C LEU A 119 17.12 -0.57 -7.57
N LYS A 120 17.92 0.44 -7.25
CA LYS A 120 19.15 0.75 -7.95
C LYS A 120 20.25 -0.24 -7.54
N ALA A 121 21.38 -0.23 -8.27
CA ALA A 121 22.54 -1.08 -7.96
C ALA A 121 23.13 -0.84 -6.55
N ASP A 122 22.90 0.34 -5.96
CA ASP A 122 23.30 0.72 -4.60
C ASP A 122 22.29 0.28 -3.51
N GLY A 123 21.21 -0.39 -3.87
CA GLY A 123 20.15 -0.83 -2.97
C GLY A 123 19.14 0.25 -2.55
N GLN A 124 19.21 1.46 -3.12
CA GLN A 124 18.22 2.51 -2.88
C GLN A 124 17.00 2.40 -3.80
N PRO A 125 15.80 2.88 -3.39
CA PRO A 125 14.64 2.96 -4.27
C PRO A 125 14.94 3.74 -5.55
N GLY A 126 14.57 3.15 -6.69
CA GLY A 126 14.67 3.71 -8.03
C GLY A 126 13.39 4.43 -8.46
N LYS A 127 13.37 4.92 -9.71
CA LYS A 127 12.20 5.60 -10.29
C LYS A 127 11.15 4.65 -10.89
N LYS A 128 11.51 3.39 -11.15
CA LYS A 128 10.61 2.41 -11.77
C LYS A 128 9.67 1.83 -10.71
N VAL A 129 8.37 2.04 -10.89
CA VAL A 129 7.33 1.40 -10.08
C VAL A 129 7.25 -0.07 -10.47
N LEU A 130 7.26 -0.94 -9.47
CA LEU A 130 7.01 -2.37 -9.61
C LEU A 130 5.74 -2.74 -8.87
N VAL A 131 5.06 -3.76 -9.37
CA VAL A 131 3.83 -4.29 -8.81
C VAL A 131 3.96 -5.80 -8.72
N ALA A 132 3.64 -6.37 -7.56
CA ALA A 132 3.63 -7.80 -7.33
C ALA A 132 2.30 -8.24 -6.71
N LYS A 133 1.86 -9.47 -6.98
CA LYS A 133 0.69 -10.06 -6.31
C LYS A 133 1.12 -10.74 -5.03
N LEU A 134 0.42 -10.45 -3.94
CA LEU A 134 0.51 -11.16 -2.66
C LEU A 134 -0.73 -12.03 -2.49
N ARG A 135 -0.56 -13.35 -2.64
CA ARG A 135 -1.58 -14.38 -2.42
C ARG A 135 -1.21 -15.15 -1.15
N PRO A 136 -1.95 -14.98 -0.04
CA PRO A 136 -1.68 -15.68 1.21
C PRO A 136 -1.66 -17.19 1.01
N GLY A 137 -0.68 -17.88 1.59
CA GLY A 137 -0.49 -19.32 1.41
C GLY A 137 0.13 -19.76 0.08
N VAL A 138 0.25 -18.87 -0.91
CA VAL A 138 0.79 -19.17 -2.24
C VAL A 138 2.07 -18.40 -2.53
N THR A 139 2.08 -17.09 -2.27
CA THR A 139 3.22 -16.21 -2.52
C THR A 139 4.30 -16.43 -1.48
N ILE A 140 5.54 -16.57 -1.94
CA ILE A 140 6.72 -16.63 -1.08
C ILE A 140 7.37 -15.25 -1.09
N VAL A 141 7.57 -14.66 0.08
CA VAL A 141 8.27 -13.39 0.23
C VAL A 141 9.57 -13.61 1.00
N ARG A 142 10.67 -13.05 0.49
CA ARG A 142 11.98 -13.08 1.13
C ARG A 142 12.45 -11.66 1.42
N VAL A 143 12.81 -11.39 2.67
CA VAL A 143 13.45 -10.13 3.05
C VAL A 143 14.92 -10.16 2.60
N LEU A 144 15.29 -9.19 1.76
CA LEU A 144 16.67 -8.99 1.31
C LEU A 144 17.37 -8.07 2.31
N ARG A 145 18.33 -8.60 3.07
CA ARG A 145 19.14 -7.78 3.97
C ARG A 145 19.99 -6.81 3.14
N ARG A 146 19.84 -5.50 3.35
CA ARG A 146 20.77 -4.49 2.83
C ARG A 146 22.16 -4.77 3.42
N GLY A 147 23.11 -5.20 2.58
CA GLY A 147 24.51 -5.36 3.00
C GLY A 147 25.20 -6.70 2.71
N GLN A 148 24.80 -7.46 1.70
CA GLN A 148 25.75 -8.36 1.05
C GLN A 148 25.99 -7.84 -0.36
N GLY A 149 27.09 -7.09 -0.48
CA GLY A 149 27.69 -6.86 -1.78
C GLY A 149 27.81 -8.18 -2.50
N THR A 150 27.47 -8.17 -3.78
CA THR A 150 27.84 -9.21 -4.73
C THR A 150 29.24 -9.74 -4.39
N PRO A 151 29.48 -11.06 -4.29
CA PRO A 151 30.84 -11.53 -4.42
C PRO A 151 31.32 -11.00 -5.76
N LYS A 152 32.32 -10.10 -5.72
CA LYS A 152 33.03 -9.65 -6.91
C LYS A 152 33.37 -10.91 -7.69
N GLN A 153 32.76 -11.05 -8.86
CA GLN A 153 33.09 -12.07 -9.83
C GLN A 153 34.60 -11.97 -10.02
N ALA A 154 35.35 -12.95 -9.53
CA ALA A 154 36.78 -12.98 -9.71
C ALA A 154 37.03 -12.95 -11.21
N SER A 155 37.67 -11.88 -11.68
CA SER A 155 38.09 -11.77 -13.07
C SER A 155 38.95 -13.00 -13.40
N PRO A 156 38.74 -13.68 -14.55
CA PRO A 156 39.58 -14.78 -14.94
C PRO A 156 41.00 -14.24 -15.19
N VAL A 157 41.97 -14.83 -14.49
CA VAL A 157 43.40 -14.62 -14.76
C VAL A 157 43.66 -15.16 -16.18
N PRO A 158 44.22 -14.36 -17.11
CA PRO A 158 44.62 -14.90 -18.40
C PRO A 158 45.78 -15.86 -18.17
N ALA A 159 45.66 -17.07 -18.74
CA ALA A 159 46.75 -18.02 -18.80
C ALA A 159 47.91 -17.39 -19.57
N ALA A 160 49.05 -17.24 -18.90
CA ALA A 160 50.31 -16.92 -19.56
C ALA A 160 50.92 -18.22 -20.07
N SER A 161 51.17 -18.23 -21.39
CA SER A 161 51.90 -19.24 -22.16
C SER A 161 53.38 -19.29 -21.80
#